data_AF-T1B6U2-F1
#
_entry.id   AF-T1B6U2-F1
#
_cell.length_a   1.000
_cell.length_b   1.000
_cell.length_c   1.000
_cell.angle_alpha   90.00
_cell.angle_beta   90.00
_cell.angle_gamma   90.00
#
_symmetry.space_group_name_H-M   'P 1'
#
loop_
_entity.id
_entity.type
_entity.pdbx_description
1 polymer ?
#
loop_
_entity_poly.entity_id
_entity_poly.type
_entity_poly.pdbx_seq_one_letter_code
_entity_poly.pdbx_strand_id
1 'polypeptide(L)' 'MTQKTIELIDRATERKVSLPVHPGTIGPSVVDIAALNKEFGLFTYDPRIRRYRLDGQPYHLYRR' A
#
# COMPACT_ATOMS: atom_id res chain seq x y z
N MET A 1 -15.08 17.44 9.79
CA MET A 1 -14.77 16.00 10.02
C MET A 1 -13.26 15.86 9.99
N THR A 2 -12.63 15.37 11.06
CA THR A 2 -11.17 15.16 11.10
C THR A 2 -10.81 13.93 10.27
N GLN A 3 -9.86 14.07 9.35
CA GLN A 3 -9.38 12.96 8.54
C GLN A 3 -8.65 11.95 9.43
N LYS A 4 -9.11 10.69 9.43
CA LYS A 4 -8.44 9.61 10.18
C LYS A 4 -7.08 9.34 9.55
N THR A 5 -6.07 9.14 10.39
CA THR A 5 -4.71 8.79 9.98
C THR A 5 -4.21 7.58 10.78
N ILE A 6 -3.21 6.88 10.26
CA ILE A 6 -2.41 5.91 11.00
C ILE A 6 -0.93 6.30 10.92
N GLU A 7 -0.13 5.95 11.93
CA GLU A 7 1.32 6.20 11.92
C GLU A 7 2.07 4.94 11.49
N LEU A 8 2.96 5.07 10.51
CA LEU A 8 3.96 4.07 10.17
C LEU A 8 5.30 4.49 10.73
N ILE A 9 5.96 3.59 11.47
CA ILE A 9 7.25 3.84 12.13
C ILE A 9 8.29 2.83 11.63
N ASP A 10 9.40 3.33 11.10
CA ASP A 10 10.61 2.55 10.93
C ASP A 10 11.45 2.65 12.21
N ARG A 11 11.57 1.55 12.94
CA ARG A 11 12.30 1.52 14.22
C ARG A 11 13.82 1.52 14.06
N ALA A 12 14.34 1.17 12.89
CA ALA A 12 15.78 1.18 12.65
C ALA A 12 16.30 2.61 12.41
N THR A 13 15.48 3.44 11.75
CA THR A 13 15.82 4.84 11.41
C THR A 13 15.08 5.87 12.25
N GLU A 14 14.18 5.42 13.13
CA GLU A 14 13.25 6.23 13.93
C GLU A 14 12.31 7.14 13.11
N ARG A 15 12.26 6.96 11.78
CA ARG A 15 11.39 7.74 10.89
C ARG A 15 9.93 7.37 11.10
N LYS A 16 9.06 8.37 10.98
CA LYS A 16 7.61 8.24 11.13
C LYS A 16 6.88 9.00 10.04
N VAL A 17 5.76 8.47 9.58
CA VAL A 17 4.83 9.18 8.71
C VAL A 17 3.39 8.93 9.15
N SER A 18 2.56 9.98 9.08
CA SER A 18 1.11 9.87 9.20
C SER A 18 0.50 9.60 7.84
N LEU A 19 -0.14 8.45 7.67
CA LEU A 19 -0.80 8.01 6.45
C LEU A 19 -2.32 8.23 6.56
N PRO A 20 -2.96 8.87 5.57
CA PRO A 20 -4.41 9.02 5.53
C PRO A 20 -5.17 7.70 5.48
N VAL A 21 -6.36 7.67 6.10
CA VAL A 21 -7.33 6.57 5.98
C VAL A 21 -8.58 7.07 5.27
N HIS A 22 -8.94 6.40 4.18
CA HIS A 22 -10.16 6.67 3.44
C HIS A 22 -11.24 5.66 3.83
N PRO A 23 -12.43 6.11 4.27
CA PRO A 23 -13.55 5.21 4.52
C PRO A 23 -14.13 4.70 3.20
N GLY A 24 -14.41 3.40 3.11
CA GLY A 24 -15.22 2.84 2.03
C GLY A 24 -16.70 3.16 2.22
N THR A 25 -17.44 3.36 1.14
CA THR A 25 -18.92 3.41 1.20
C THR A 25 -19.50 2.05 1.58
N ILE A 26 -18.89 0.98 1.09
CA ILE A 26 -19.16 -0.42 1.44
C ILE A 26 -17.80 -1.09 1.64
N GLY A 27 -17.65 -1.86 2.74
CA GLY A 27 -16.42 -2.59 3.05
C GLY A 27 -15.43 -1.84 3.93
N PRO A 28 -14.22 -2.41 4.13
CA PRO A 28 -13.21 -1.84 5.02
C PRO A 28 -12.65 -0.50 4.54
N SER A 29 -12.11 0.29 5.48
CA SER A 29 -11.33 1.48 5.14
C SER A 29 -9.98 1.10 4.53
N VAL A 30 -9.43 1.99 3.70
CA VAL A 30 -8.12 1.82 3.06
C VAL A 30 -7.13 2.86 3.56
N VAL A 31 -5.86 2.49 3.65
CA VAL A 31 -4.76 3.39 4.01
C VAL A 31 -4.11 3.88 2.71
N ASP A 32 -3.97 5.20 2.56
CA ASP A 32 -3.17 5.77 1.48
C ASP A 32 -1.68 5.63 1.79
N ILE A 33 -1.00 4.81 0.99
CA ILE A 33 0.43 4.51 1.12
C ILE A 33 1.29 5.24 0.08
N ALA A 34 0.76 6.25 -0.64
CA ALA A 34 1.51 6.98 -1.67
C ALA A 34 2.82 7.60 -1.14
N ALA A 35 2.84 7.99 0.13
CA ALA A 35 4.03 8.54 0.80
C ALA A 35 5.12 7.49 1.11
N LEU A 36 4.79 6.19 1.11
CA LEU A 36 5.71 5.12 1.56
C LEU A 36 7.05 5.14 0.81
N ASN A 37 7.00 5.27 -0.51
CA ASN A 37 8.22 5.30 -1.33
C ASN A 37 9.02 6.59 -1.14
N LYS A 38 8.34 7.74 -1.03
CA LYS A 38 8.98 9.04 -0.84
C LYS A 38 9.69 9.13 0.51
N GLU A 39 9.05 8.67 1.58
CA GLU A 39 9.55 8.85 2.95
C GLU A 39 10.57 7.76 3.37
N PHE A 40 10.37 6.52 2.89
CA PHE A 40 11.19 5.37 3.31
C PHE A 40 11.98 4.70 2.17
N GLY A 41 11.73 5.05 0.90
CA GLY A 41 12.32 4.33 -0.24
C GLY A 41 11.79 2.90 -0.39
N LEU A 42 10.68 2.56 0.25
CA LEU A 42 10.11 1.21 0.30
C LEU A 42 8.90 1.05 -0.64
N PHE A 43 8.59 -0.20 -0.95
CA PHE A 43 7.35 -0.63 -1.59
C PHE A 43 6.63 -1.65 -0.71
N THR A 44 5.33 -1.83 -0.95
CA THR A 44 4.60 -2.93 -0.35
C THR A 44 4.97 -4.25 -1.03
N TYR A 45 5.18 -5.28 -0.23
CA TYR A 45 5.26 -6.65 -0.71
C TYR A 45 3.90 -7.31 -0.53
N ASP A 46 3.12 -7.35 -1.60
CA ASP A 46 1.87 -8.11 -1.67
C ASP A 46 1.91 -9.04 -2.90
N PRO A 47 2.38 -10.28 -2.74
CA PRO A 47 2.56 -11.21 -3.85
C PRO A 47 1.23 -11.65 -4.51
N ARG A 48 0.08 -11.28 -3.95
CA ARG A 48 -1.24 -11.63 -4.51
C ARG A 48 -1.98 -10.47 -5.17
N ILE A 49 -1.45 -9.24 -5.13
CA ILE A 49 -2.16 -8.05 -5.64
C ILE A 49 -2.47 -8.11 -7.15
N ARG A 50 -1.79 -8.98 -7.91
CA ARG A 50 -2.10 -9.30 -9.32
C ARG A 50 -2.61 -10.73 -9.48
N ARG A 51 -3.87 -10.97 -9.12
CA ARG A 51 -4.72 -12.00 -9.71
C ARG A 51 -6.00 -11.26 -10.08
N TYR A 52 -6.19 -10.70 -11.27
CA TYR A 52 -6.18 -11.27 -12.61
C TYR A 52 -5.95 -10.13 -13.61
N ARG A 53 -5.45 -10.40 -14.82
CA ARG A 53 -5.79 -9.51 -15.95
C ARG A 53 -7.24 -9.78 -16.33
N LEU A 54 -7.93 -8.77 -16.85
CA LEU A 54 -9.31 -8.90 -17.36
C LEU A 54 -9.44 -9.92 -18.51
N ASP A 55 -8.31 -10.42 -19.05
CA ASP A 55 -8.22 -11.38 -20.14
C ASP A 55 -8.03 -12.85 -19.71
N GLY A 56 -7.94 -13.14 -18.40
CA GLY A 56 -7.87 -14.50 -17.87
C GLY A 56 -6.57 -15.28 -18.13
N GLN A 57 -5.52 -14.65 -18.66
CA GLN A 57 -4.25 -15.36 -18.94
C GLN A 57 -3.26 -15.29 -17.76
N PRO A 58 -2.53 -16.39 -17.45
CA PRO A 58 -1.52 -16.40 -16.41
C PRO A 58 -0.29 -15.57 -16.80
N TYR A 59 0.29 -14.84 -15.84
CA TYR A 59 1.56 -14.17 -16.03
C TYR A 59 2.70 -15.21 -16.09
N HIS A 60 3.36 -15.34 -17.24
CA HIS A 60 4.70 -15.92 -17.31
C HIS A 60 5.71 -14.91 -16.76
N LEU A 61 5.96 -14.98 -15.45
CA LEU A 61 7.04 -14.23 -14.81
C LEU A 61 8.27 -15.14 -14.69
N TYR A 62 9.11 -15.11 -15.73
CA TYR A 62 10.58 -15.16 -15.65
C TYR A 62 11.13 -15.04 -17.09
N ARG A 63 11.40 -13.81 -17.53
CA ARG A 63 12.47 -13.57 -18.50
C ARG A 63 13.20 -12.31 -18.05
N ARG A 64 14.53 -12.50 -17.96
CA ARG A 64 15.53 -11.55 -17.46
C ARG A 64 15.43 -10.18 -18.09
#